data_AF-A0A5K1K7G9-F1
#
_entry.id   AF-A0A5K1K7G9-F1
#
_cell.length_a   1.000
_cell.length_b   1.000
_cell.length_c   1.000
_cell.angle_alpha   90.00
_cell.angle_beta   90.00
_cell.angle_gamma   90.00
#
_symmetry.space_group_name_H-M   'P 1'
#
loop_
_entity.id
_entity.type
_entity.pdbx_description
1 polymer ?
#
loop_
_entity_poly.entity_id
_entity_poly.type
_entity_poly.pdbx_seq_one_letter_code
_entity_poly.pdbx_strand_id
1 'polypeptide(L)'
;MDEIMLPDHLLLRVAEPESKDGHRRRLLVNWPAYKFGIETMLQAYGLEGHLTGGPSESSATREQWKAEEEVCTAIIGCNVKDFAEIFGDLRPAKLVCQIWQWLSRLDKEEAPDGMDPKWK
;
A
#
# COMPACT_ATOMS: atom_id res chain seq x y z
N MET A 1 17.95 -3.07 -11.26
CA MET A 1 17.00 -2.78 -10.17
C MET A 1 15.91 -1.79 -10.60
N ASP A 2 15.99 -1.19 -11.79
CA ASP A 2 15.02 -0.16 -12.24
C ASP A 2 13.67 -0.72 -12.71
N GLU A 3 13.53 -2.04 -12.90
CA GLU A 3 12.33 -2.69 -13.45
C GLU A 3 11.10 -2.67 -12.52
N ILE A 4 11.27 -2.35 -11.24
CA ILE A 4 10.20 -2.35 -10.23
C ILE A 4 9.90 -0.96 -9.66
N MET A 5 10.44 0.09 -10.27
CA MET A 5 10.28 1.47 -9.81
C MET A 5 9.36 2.24 -10.76
N LEU A 6 8.34 2.86 -10.20
CA LEU A 6 7.54 3.87 -10.85
C LEU A 6 8.37 5.16 -11.02
N PRO A 7 8.09 5.97 -12.04
CA PRO A 7 8.60 7.33 -12.13
C PRO A 7 8.34 8.14 -10.85
N ASP A 8 9.27 9.01 -10.47
CA ASP A 8 9.25 9.81 -9.22
C ASP A 8 7.94 10.57 -8.94
N HIS A 9 7.23 10.97 -9.99
CA HIS A 9 5.95 11.69 -9.88
C HIS A 9 4.76 10.77 -9.56
N LEU A 10 4.92 9.45 -9.67
CA LEU A 10 3.93 8.43 -9.33
C LEU A 10 4.20 7.75 -7.98
N LEU A 11 5.37 7.96 -7.37
CA LEU A 11 5.67 7.43 -6.04
C LEU A 11 4.68 7.96 -5.00
N LEU A 12 4.17 7.12 -4.11
CA LEU A 12 3.18 7.51 -3.10
C LEU A 12 3.76 8.55 -2.15
N ARG A 13 3.01 9.62 -1.92
CA ARG A 13 3.37 10.72 -1.00
C ARG A 13 2.28 10.97 0.03
N VAL A 14 2.69 11.52 1.15
CA VAL A 14 1.81 12.05 2.20
C VAL A 14 1.88 13.58 2.19
N ALA A 15 0.74 14.25 2.32
CA ALA A 15 0.73 15.68 2.59
C ALA A 15 1.02 15.88 4.09
N GLU A 16 1.94 16.79 4.42
CA GLU A 16 2.12 17.22 5.80
C GLU A 16 0.81 17.87 6.30
N PRO A 17 0.16 17.36 7.36
CA PRO A 17 -1.01 18.03 7.90
C PRO A 17 -0.60 19.31 8.63
N GLU A 18 -1.22 20.42 8.26
CA GLU A 18 -1.39 21.53 9.20
C GLU A 18 -2.27 21.05 10.35
N SER A 19 -1.66 20.80 11.51
CA SER A 19 -2.39 20.46 12.73
C SER A 19 -3.10 21.69 13.28
N LYS A 20 -4.39 21.87 12.96
CA LYS A 20 -5.23 22.86 13.65
C LYS A 20 -5.75 22.36 15.00
N ASP A 21 -5.90 21.05 15.19
CA ASP A 21 -6.58 20.46 16.37
C ASP A 21 -5.83 19.29 17.04
N GLY A 22 -4.50 19.22 16.89
CA GLY A 22 -3.67 18.18 17.53
C GLY A 22 -3.79 16.77 16.93
N HIS A 23 -4.69 16.57 15.96
CA HIS A 23 -4.83 15.34 15.18
C HIS A 23 -4.07 15.48 13.86
N ARG A 24 -2.93 14.78 13.73
CA ARG A 24 -2.16 14.72 12.47
C ARG A 24 -2.86 13.81 11.47
N ARG A 25 -3.60 14.37 10.52
CA ARG A 25 -4.20 13.60 9.40
C ARG A 25 -3.13 13.28 8.35
N ARG A 26 -2.91 12.00 8.04
CA ARG A 26 -2.02 11.60 6.93
C ARG A 26 -2.85 11.47 5.67
N LEU A 27 -2.79 12.46 4.77
CA LEU A 27 -3.50 12.41 3.49
C LEU A 27 -2.56 11.91 2.39
N LEU A 28 -2.99 10.90 1.63
CA LEU A 28 -2.23 10.42 0.47
C LEU A 28 -2.44 11.39 -0.72
N VAL A 29 -1.37 12.03 -1.21
CA VAL A 29 -1.49 13.16 -2.15
C VAL A 29 -1.82 12.71 -3.58
N ASN A 30 -1.39 11.50 -3.94
CA ASN A 30 -1.44 11.00 -5.31
C ASN A 30 -1.91 9.55 -5.38
N TRP A 31 -2.75 9.13 -4.44
CA TRP A 31 -3.24 7.75 -4.35
C TRP A 31 -3.82 7.22 -5.67
N PRO A 32 -4.70 7.93 -6.42
CA PRO A 32 -5.21 7.40 -7.68
C PRO A 32 -4.13 7.05 -8.70
N ALA A 33 -3.09 7.90 -8.81
CA ALA A 33 -1.98 7.71 -9.74
C ALA A 33 -1.05 6.59 -9.29
N TYR A 34 -0.71 6.56 -7.99
CA TYR A 34 0.08 5.50 -7.38
C TYR A 34 -0.62 4.14 -7.51
N LYS A 35 -1.91 4.10 -7.17
CA LYS A 35 -2.76 2.91 -7.26
C LYS A 35 -2.72 2.32 -8.68
N PHE A 36 -2.97 3.17 -9.68
CA PHE A 36 -2.93 2.76 -11.08
C PHE A 36 -1.54 2.20 -11.49
N GLY A 37 -0.46 2.86 -11.07
CA GLY A 37 0.90 2.42 -11.36
C GLY A 37 1.22 1.04 -10.79
N ILE A 38 0.90 0.80 -9.52
CA ILE A 38 1.12 -0.50 -8.88
C ILE A 38 0.23 -1.59 -9.48
N GLU A 39 -1.06 -1.33 -9.71
CA GLU A 39 -1.98 -2.31 -10.31
C GLU A 39 -1.48 -2.71 -11.71
N THR A 40 -1.05 -1.75 -12.52
CA THR A 40 -0.47 -2.00 -13.85
C THR A 40 0.81 -2.84 -13.77
N MET A 41 1.69 -2.52 -12.80
CA MET A 41 2.95 -3.24 -12.62
C MET A 41 2.69 -4.68 -12.19
N LEU A 42 1.84 -4.91 -11.18
CA LEU A 42 1.51 -6.26 -10.72
C LEU A 42 0.83 -7.07 -11.81
N GLN A 43 -0.07 -6.47 -12.60
CA GLN A 43 -0.67 -7.14 -13.75
C GLN A 43 0.35 -7.56 -14.81
N ALA A 44 1.36 -6.71 -15.09
CA ALA A 44 2.43 -7.06 -16.03
C ALA A 44 3.28 -8.26 -15.56
N TYR A 45 3.37 -8.48 -14.25
CA TYR A 45 4.05 -9.62 -13.64
C TYR A 45 3.13 -10.81 -13.31
N GLY A 46 1.81 -10.71 -13.57
CA GLY A 46 0.82 -11.74 -13.21
C GLY A 46 0.58 -11.89 -11.71
N LEU A 47 0.79 -10.83 -10.94
CA LEU A 47 0.75 -10.79 -9.47
C LEU A 47 -0.48 -10.06 -8.91
N GLU A 48 -1.41 -9.60 -9.75
CA GLU A 48 -2.57 -8.80 -9.34
C GLU A 48 -3.49 -9.50 -8.33
N GLY A 49 -3.52 -10.85 -8.32
CA GLY A 49 -4.29 -11.65 -7.37
C GLY A 49 -3.89 -11.42 -5.90
N HIS A 50 -2.65 -11.02 -5.65
CA HIS A 50 -2.17 -10.72 -4.30
C HIS A 50 -2.84 -9.49 -3.67
N LEU A 51 -3.34 -8.56 -4.48
CA LEU A 51 -4.04 -7.37 -3.97
C LEU A 51 -5.40 -7.70 -3.34
N THR A 52 -6.05 -8.76 -3.81
CA THR A 52 -7.38 -9.19 -3.34
C THR A 52 -7.32 -10.31 -2.31
N GLY A 53 -6.15 -10.94 -2.13
CA GLY A 53 -5.93 -11.99 -1.13
C GLY A 53 -6.50 -13.35 -1.52
N GLY A 54 -6.90 -13.53 -2.78
CA GLY A 54 -7.26 -14.82 -3.33
C GLY A 54 -6.06 -15.45 -4.03
N PRO A 55 -5.70 -16.72 -3.75
CA PRO A 55 -4.78 -17.42 -4.62
C PRO A 55 -5.34 -17.37 -6.04
N SER A 56 -4.53 -16.88 -6.99
CA SER A 56 -4.85 -17.03 -8.40
C SER A 56 -5.09 -18.51 -8.67
N GLU A 57 -6.04 -18.86 -9.55
CA GLU A 57 -6.33 -20.26 -9.90
C GLU A 57 -5.11 -21.00 -10.49
N SER A 58 -4.01 -20.27 -10.76
CA SER A 58 -2.70 -20.86 -11.00
C SER A 58 -2.22 -21.64 -9.76
N SER A 59 -1.94 -22.91 -9.96
CA SER A 59 -1.41 -23.90 -9.02
C SER A 59 -0.03 -23.54 -8.42
N ALA A 60 0.10 -22.37 -7.79
CA ALA A 60 1.30 -21.95 -7.09
C ALA A 60 1.45 -22.80 -5.82
N THR A 61 2.64 -23.36 -5.62
CA THR A 61 2.96 -23.99 -4.32
C THR A 61 2.92 -22.92 -3.24
N ARG A 62 2.77 -23.33 -1.98
CA ARG A 62 2.80 -22.40 -0.85
C ARG A 62 4.10 -21.58 -0.80
N GLU A 63 5.23 -22.16 -1.19
CA GLU A 63 6.49 -21.42 -1.27
C GLU A 63 6.48 -20.38 -2.39
N GLN A 64 5.93 -20.72 -3.56
CA GLN A 64 5.81 -19.79 -4.68
C GLN A 64 4.94 -18.58 -4.29
N TRP A 65 3.76 -18.82 -3.70
CA TRP A 65 2.89 -17.75 -3.22
C TRP A 65 3.58 -16.83 -2.22
N LYS A 66 4.38 -17.40 -1.31
CA LYS A 66 5.14 -16.61 -0.34
C LYS A 66 6.22 -15.76 -1.00
N ALA A 67 6.93 -16.30 -1.99
CA ALA A 67 7.92 -15.52 -2.73
C ALA A 67 7.27 -14.37 -3.51
N GLU A 68 6.10 -14.62 -4.10
CA GLU A 68 5.31 -13.60 -4.79
C GLU A 68 4.78 -12.51 -3.85
N GLU A 69 4.34 -12.86 -2.64
CA GLU A 69 3.99 -11.89 -1.58
C GLU A 69 5.17 -10.98 -1.21
N GLU A 70 6.39 -11.54 -1.13
CA GLU A 70 7.61 -10.77 -0.84
C GLU A 70 7.93 -9.78 -1.97
N VAL A 71 7.78 -10.20 -3.24
CA VAL A 71 7.95 -9.34 -4.42
C VAL A 71 6.92 -8.22 -4.45
N CYS A 72 5.64 -8.53 -4.27
CA CYS A 72 4.57 -7.55 -4.19
C CYS A 72 4.79 -6.53 -3.07
N THR A 73 5.23 -7.00 -1.89
CA THR A 73 5.56 -6.12 -0.76
C THR A 73 6.72 -5.18 -1.10
N ALA A 74 7.76 -5.69 -1.78
CA ALA A 74 8.87 -4.87 -2.24
C ALA A 74 8.42 -3.83 -3.28
N ILE A 75 7.59 -4.22 -4.26
CA ILE A 75 7.03 -3.30 -5.27
C ILE A 75 6.25 -2.17 -4.59
N ILE A 76 5.33 -2.50 -3.68
CA ILE A 76 4.56 -1.48 -2.95
C ILE A 76 5.52 -0.60 -2.12
N GLY A 77 6.38 -1.19 -1.31
CA GLY A 77 7.25 -0.45 -0.39
C GLY A 77 8.26 0.46 -1.08
N CYS A 78 8.95 -0.02 -2.12
CA CYS A 78 9.93 0.75 -2.88
C CYS A 78 9.32 1.91 -3.65
N ASN A 79 8.01 1.85 -3.94
CA ASN A 79 7.29 2.91 -4.63
C ASN A 79 6.63 3.93 -3.70
N VAL A 80 6.99 3.95 -2.42
CA VAL A 80 6.56 4.95 -1.45
C VAL A 80 7.70 5.92 -1.15
N LYS A 81 7.49 7.20 -1.47
CA LYS A 81 8.49 8.26 -1.20
C LYS A 81 8.58 8.56 0.29
N ASP A 82 7.43 8.71 0.95
CA ASP A 82 7.34 9.05 2.37
C ASP A 82 7.17 7.77 3.22
N PHE A 83 8.08 6.81 3.03
CA PHE A 83 7.95 5.46 3.59
C PHE A 83 7.79 5.48 5.12
N ALA A 84 8.65 6.23 5.82
CA ALA A 84 8.62 6.32 7.28
C ALA A 84 7.31 6.97 7.79
N GLU A 85 6.74 7.92 7.05
CA GLU A 85 5.47 8.55 7.44
C GLU A 85 4.28 7.61 7.26
N ILE A 86 4.36 6.70 6.29
CA ILE A 86 3.31 5.72 6.01
C ILE A 86 3.47 4.52 6.94
N PHE A 87 4.62 3.84 6.89
CA PHE A 87 4.84 2.55 7.56
C PHE A 87 5.58 2.65 8.91
N GLY A 88 6.16 3.80 9.25
CA GLY A 88 7.03 3.94 10.43
C GLY A 88 8.31 3.11 10.28
N ASP A 89 8.82 2.61 11.40
CA ASP A 89 9.97 1.68 11.44
C ASP A 89 9.59 0.22 11.11
N LEU A 90 8.30 -0.05 10.90
CA LEU A 90 7.81 -1.40 10.68
C LEU A 90 7.80 -1.73 9.19
N ARG A 91 8.52 -2.80 8.80
CA ARG A 91 8.11 -3.55 7.61
C ARG A 91 6.74 -4.15 7.90
N PRO A 92 5.74 -4.00 7.03
CA PRO A 92 4.47 -4.64 7.27
C PRO A 92 4.68 -6.16 7.29
N ALA A 93 4.55 -6.78 8.46
CA ALA A 93 4.43 -8.24 8.62
C ALA A 93 3.05 -8.76 8.15
N LYS A 94 2.41 -7.99 7.27
CA LYS A 94 1.03 -8.15 6.81
C LYS A 94 1.05 -8.71 5.39
N LEU A 95 0.00 -9.42 5.02
CA LEU A 95 -0.21 -9.84 3.65
C LEU A 95 -0.35 -8.63 2.73
N VAL A 96 0.04 -8.76 1.47
CA VAL A 96 -0.04 -7.72 0.44
C VAL A 96 -1.44 -7.11 0.37
N CYS A 97 -2.48 -7.95 0.36
CA CYS A 97 -3.88 -7.50 0.35
C CYS A 97 -4.23 -6.62 1.56
N GLN A 98 -3.66 -6.90 2.73
CA GLN A 98 -3.89 -6.12 3.95
C GLN A 98 -3.18 -4.77 3.89
N ILE A 99 -1.95 -4.73 3.34
CA ILE A 99 -1.23 -3.49 3.07
C ILE A 99 -2.04 -2.63 2.09
N TRP A 100 -2.50 -3.25 1.01
CA TRP A 100 -3.25 -2.58 -0.05
C TRP A 100 -4.58 -2.00 0.44
N GLN A 101 -5.36 -2.78 1.19
CA GLN A 101 -6.60 -2.32 1.81
C GLN A 101 -6.35 -1.20 2.81
N TRP A 102 -5.27 -1.27 3.58
CA TRP A 102 -4.93 -0.22 4.52
C TRP A 102 -4.58 1.10 3.83
N LEU A 103 -3.75 1.08 2.79
CA LEU A 103 -3.45 2.28 1.98
C LEU A 103 -4.72 2.86 1.34
N SER A 104 -5.61 2.01 0.82
CA SER A 104 -6.91 2.41 0.28
C SER A 104 -7.84 3.07 1.31
N ARG A 105 -7.68 2.75 2.59
CA ARG A 105 -8.43 3.40 3.68
C ARG A 105 -7.85 4.76 4.06
N LEU A 106 -6.51 4.90 4.07
CA LEU A 106 -5.87 6.20 4.32
C LEU A 106 -6.30 7.26 3.30
N ASP A 107 -6.54 6.85 2.04
CA ASP A 107 -7.12 7.72 1.01
C ASP A 107 -8.59 8.10 1.30
N LYS A 108 -9.36 7.17 1.89
CA LYS A 108 -10.81 7.31 2.12
C LYS A 108 -11.19 7.87 3.49
N GLU A 109 -10.25 8.10 4.41
CA GLU A 109 -10.49 8.65 5.76
C GLU A 109 -10.85 10.17 5.76
N GLU A 110 -11.66 10.59 4.79
CA GLU A 110 -12.61 11.70 4.90
C GLU A 110 -14.05 11.22 5.25
N ALA A 111 -14.25 10.06 5.91
CA ALA A 111 -15.61 9.63 6.29
C ALA A 111 -15.70 8.88 7.63
N PRO A 112 -16.64 9.23 8.52
CA PRO A 112 -16.96 10.52 9.13
C PRO A 112 -16.39 10.63 10.56
N ASP A 113 -16.50 11.82 11.16
CA ASP A 113 -16.32 12.03 12.61
C ASP A 113 -16.98 10.92 13.44
N GLY A 114 -16.20 10.26 14.29
CA GLY A 114 -16.72 9.46 15.40
C GLY A 114 -16.65 7.94 15.20
N MET A 115 -15.45 7.37 15.26
CA MET A 115 -15.32 6.02 15.80
C MET A 115 -14.02 5.90 16.59
N ASP A 116 -14.11 6.21 17.87
CA ASP A 116 -13.12 5.98 18.91
C ASP A 116 -12.97 4.45 19.11
N PRO A 117 -11.85 3.81 18.71
CA PRO A 117 -11.64 2.41 19.04
C PRO A 117 -11.10 2.37 20.46
N LYS A 118 -12.01 2.38 21.43
CA LYS A 118 -11.73 1.91 22.79
C LYS A 118 -11.36 0.43 22.71
N TRP A 119 -10.06 0.15 22.67
CA TRP A 119 -9.55 -1.18 22.98
C TRP A 119 -9.57 -1.33 24.51
N LYS A 120 -10.51 -2.15 25.00
CA LYS A 120 -10.45 -2.77 26.33
C LYS A 120 -9.73 -4.10 26.23
#